data_AF-A0A9D7XQS5-F1
#
_entry.id   AF-A0A9D7XQS5-F1
#
_cell.length_a   1.000
_cell.length_b   1.000
_cell.length_c   1.000
_cell.angle_alpha   90.00
_cell.angle_beta   90.00
_cell.angle_gamma   90.00
#
_symmetry.space_group_name_H-M   'P 1'
#
loop_
_entity.id
_entity.type
_entity.pdbx_description
1 polymer ?
#
loop_
_entity_poly.entity_id
_entity_poly.type
_entity_poly.pdbx_seq_one_letter_code
_entity_poly.pdbx_strand_id
1 'polypeptide(L)'
;MNKEYHFTITRTDRIYLVSFVILLLGWELVKDFLPAGDKSFTYISPPSAHHGFKNKTNSHYSSNYYSKNYSPPFPKRFEKKYSSYEEEQEQTPPASPLSVMTASFDELTSMGLSRKVAFNIQKFISAGGIITSDEDLLKIYGMDSLQLMNASPFIIYGTKPISEKSTADLEHEVPIKPTLKIVDLNRATSEDLESLDGIGTVLANRIIKYRDAIGGFLNPDQLKECYGIPPETIEKIKGQITVSGSPHLVMINEINIDSLKHPYLNKKLIKLIKAYKNQHGVFKNVSDFRKIYPPDSNWCDKVLPYISFDVNK
;
A
#
# COMPACT_ATOMS: atom_id res chain seq x y z
N MET A 1 8.60 -75.57 12.29
CA MET A 1 7.52 -74.63 12.68
C MET A 1 7.47 -73.52 11.64
N ASN A 2 6.58 -73.63 10.66
CA ASN A 2 6.36 -72.57 9.67
C ASN A 2 5.42 -71.54 10.28
N LYS A 3 5.88 -70.30 10.43
CA LYS A 3 5.01 -69.18 10.80
C LYS A 3 4.38 -68.65 9.52
N GLU A 4 3.09 -68.95 9.32
CA GLU A 4 2.29 -68.30 8.28
C GLU A 4 1.94 -66.89 8.76
N TYR A 5 2.41 -65.88 8.00
CA TYR A 5 2.07 -64.49 8.23
C TYR A 5 0.85 -64.12 7.40
N HIS A 6 -0.30 -63.96 8.06
CA HIS A 6 -1.50 -63.42 7.41
C HIS A 6 -1.43 -61.89 7.38
N PHE A 7 -1.06 -61.32 6.23
CA PHE A 7 -1.19 -59.88 6.00
C PHE A 7 -2.66 -59.55 5.71
N THR A 8 -3.29 -58.76 6.59
CA THR A 8 -4.63 -58.23 6.37
C THR A 8 -4.52 -56.80 5.85
N ILE A 9 -4.81 -56.60 4.57
CA ILE A 9 -4.76 -55.29 3.92
C ILE A 9 -5.96 -54.46 4.39
N THR A 10 -5.68 -53.37 5.11
CA THR A 10 -6.69 -52.47 5.67
C THR A 10 -7.35 -51.62 4.59
N ARG A 11 -8.52 -51.02 4.89
CA ARG A 11 -9.26 -50.19 3.92
C ARG A 11 -8.45 -48.96 3.46
N THR A 12 -7.65 -48.40 4.36
CA THR A 12 -6.70 -47.32 4.07
C THR A 12 -5.59 -47.78 3.13
N ASP A 13 -5.02 -48.96 3.35
CA ASP A 13 -3.95 -49.50 2.48
C ASP A 13 -4.44 -49.75 1.05
N ARG A 14 -5.70 -50.15 0.88
CA ARG A 14 -6.32 -50.30 -0.46
C ARG A 14 -6.48 -48.97 -1.18
N ILE A 15 -6.85 -47.90 -0.47
CA ILE A 15 -6.96 -46.56 -1.05
C ILE A 15 -5.59 -46.09 -1.52
N TYR A 16 -4.54 -46.30 -0.71
CA TYR A 16 -3.18 -45.96 -1.10
C TYR A 16 -2.69 -46.78 -2.30
N LEU A 17 -2.94 -48.10 -2.32
CA LEU A 17 -2.59 -48.95 -3.46
C LEU A 17 -3.28 -48.52 -4.76
N VAL A 18 -4.57 -48.22 -4.70
CA VAL A 18 -5.33 -47.75 -5.88
C VAL A 18 -4.81 -46.39 -6.35
N SER A 19 -4.55 -45.46 -5.43
CA SER A 19 -3.97 -44.15 -5.78
C SER A 19 -2.60 -44.28 -6.44
N PHE A 20 -1.76 -45.19 -5.96
CA PHE A 20 -0.43 -45.45 -6.49
C PHE A 20 -0.47 -46.07 -7.90
N VAL A 21 -1.40 -47.00 -8.14
CA VAL A 21 -1.62 -47.59 -9.46
C VAL A 21 -2.13 -46.54 -10.46
N ILE A 22 -3.04 -45.65 -10.05
CA ILE A 22 -3.52 -44.55 -10.91
C ILE A 22 -2.38 -43.59 -11.28
N LEU A 23 -1.49 -43.27 -10.32
CA LEU A 23 -0.32 -42.43 -10.57
C LEU A 23 0.67 -43.07 -11.54
N LEU A 24 0.93 -44.37 -11.39
CA LEU A 24 1.78 -45.13 -12.31
C LEU A 24 1.19 -45.20 -13.73
N LEU A 25 -0.11 -45.47 -13.85
CA LEU A 25 -0.78 -45.49 -15.15
C LEU A 25 -0.87 -44.10 -15.79
N GLY A 26 -1.08 -43.06 -14.98
CA GLY A 26 -1.06 -41.67 -15.44
C GLY A 26 0.33 -41.26 -15.93
N TRP A 27 1.40 -41.67 -15.22
CA TRP A 27 2.78 -41.42 -15.65
C TRP A 27 3.11 -42.12 -16.98
N GLU A 28 2.54 -43.29 -17.24
CA GLU A 28 2.74 -43.98 -18.51
C GLU A 28 2.07 -43.25 -19.68
N LEU A 29 0.89 -42.65 -19.48
CA LEU A 29 0.20 -41.85 -20.49
C LEU A 29 0.85 -40.49 -20.77
N VAL A 30 1.57 -39.92 -19.80
CA VAL A 30 2.25 -38.62 -19.96
C VAL A 30 3.47 -38.71 -20.89
N LYS A 31 4.10 -39.89 -21.00
CA LYS A 31 5.25 -40.11 -21.89
C LYS A 31 4.89 -39.92 -23.37
N ASP A 32 3.66 -40.24 -23.76
CA ASP A 32 3.19 -40.14 -25.14
C ASP A 32 2.85 -38.69 -25.56
N PHE A 33 2.74 -37.77 -24.59
CA PHE A 33 2.34 -36.37 -24.83
C PHE A 33 3.50 -35.36 -24.69
N LEU A 34 4.68 -35.82 -24.28
CA LEU A 34 5.88 -34.99 -24.19
C LEU A 34 6.62 -35.02 -25.55
N PRO A 35 6.75 -33.88 -26.26
CA PRO A 35 7.52 -33.84 -27.49
C PRO A 35 8.99 -34.17 -27.19
N ALA A 36 9.62 -34.99 -28.04
CA ALA A 36 11.04 -35.31 -27.95
C ALA A 36 11.83 -33.99 -27.95
N GLY A 37 12.47 -33.67 -26.84
CA GLY A 37 13.26 -32.45 -26.71
C GLY A 37 14.40 -32.46 -27.73
N ASP A 38 14.34 -31.55 -28.70
CA ASP A 38 15.41 -31.33 -29.65
C ASP A 38 16.68 -30.94 -28.91
N LYS A 39 17.67 -31.84 -28.94
CA LYS A 39 19.02 -31.59 -28.44
C LYS A 39 19.80 -30.80 -29.50
N SER A 40 19.45 -29.53 -29.71
CA SER A 40 20.30 -28.61 -30.45
C SER A 40 20.26 -27.22 -29.84
N PHE A 41 21.03 -27.05 -28.76
CA PHE A 41 21.39 -25.73 -28.25
C PHE A 41 22.77 -25.38 -28.81
N THR A 42 22.82 -24.80 -30.02
CA THR A 42 24.05 -24.26 -30.58
C THR A 42 24.36 -22.93 -29.90
N TYR A 43 25.52 -22.85 -29.25
CA TYR A 43 26.08 -21.62 -28.70
C TYR A 43 26.34 -20.62 -29.83
N ILE A 44 25.67 -19.47 -29.78
CA ILE A 44 26.04 -18.29 -30.56
C ILE A 44 27.06 -17.51 -29.73
N SER A 45 28.33 -17.58 -30.11
CA SER A 45 29.39 -16.73 -29.57
C SER A 45 29.18 -15.28 -30.01
N PRO A 46 29.21 -14.28 -29.12
CA PRO A 46 29.33 -12.88 -29.52
C PRO A 46 30.76 -12.58 -30.01
N PRO A 47 30.93 -11.66 -30.97
CA PRO A 47 32.22 -11.37 -31.58
C PRO A 47 33.15 -10.65 -30.62
N SER A 48 34.41 -11.08 -30.63
CA SER A 48 35.54 -10.47 -29.94
C SER A 48 35.75 -9.02 -30.37
N ALA A 49 35.79 -8.10 -29.40
CA ALA A 49 36.44 -6.81 -29.56
C ALA A 49 37.54 -6.67 -28.51
N HIS A 50 38.77 -6.80 -28.97
CA HIS A 50 39.98 -6.40 -28.28
C HIS A 50 39.92 -4.90 -27.93
N HIS A 51 40.16 -4.54 -26.67
CA HIS A 51 41.24 -3.65 -26.24
C HIS A 51 41.17 -3.47 -24.73
N GLY A 52 42.25 -3.87 -24.05
CA GLY A 52 42.29 -3.97 -22.60
C GLY A 52 42.51 -2.65 -21.89
N PHE A 53 42.20 -2.63 -20.60
CA PHE A 53 42.90 -1.79 -19.62
C PHE A 53 43.00 -2.51 -18.29
N LYS A 54 44.13 -2.24 -17.63
CA LYS A 54 44.76 -2.95 -16.52
C LYS A 54 43.98 -2.84 -15.21
N ASN A 55 44.08 -3.90 -14.42
CA ASN A 55 43.70 -3.98 -13.01
C ASN A 55 44.51 -3.00 -12.14
N LYS A 56 43.85 -2.40 -11.14
CA LYS A 56 44.47 -2.07 -9.85
C LYS A 56 43.44 -2.13 -8.72
N THR A 57 43.85 -2.82 -7.67
CA THR A 57 43.13 -3.23 -6.47
C THR A 57 43.12 -2.14 -5.40
N ASN A 58 42.00 -1.95 -4.68
CA ASN A 58 41.88 -2.09 -3.20
C ASN A 58 40.66 -1.35 -2.61
N SER A 59 39.88 -2.11 -1.83
CA SER A 59 39.17 -1.79 -0.58
C SER A 59 38.66 -0.36 -0.31
N HIS A 60 37.34 -0.19 -0.16
CA HIS A 60 36.63 -0.16 1.13
C HIS A 60 35.20 0.43 0.96
N TYR A 61 34.29 -0.06 1.80
CA TYR A 61 32.85 0.25 1.88
C TYR A 61 32.54 1.76 1.96
N SER A 62 31.52 2.26 1.24
CA SER A 62 30.17 2.49 1.79
C SER A 62 29.27 3.34 0.87
N SER A 63 27.99 2.95 0.87
CA SER A 63 26.75 3.70 0.54
C SER A 63 26.77 4.74 -0.58
N ASN A 64 26.27 4.35 -1.75
CA ASN A 64 25.68 5.26 -2.73
C ASN A 64 24.56 4.55 -3.49
N TYR A 65 23.31 4.96 -3.27
CA TYR A 65 22.27 4.84 -4.29
C TYR A 65 21.75 6.25 -4.62
N TYR A 66 22.25 6.73 -5.76
CA TYR A 66 21.74 7.78 -6.65
C TYR A 66 20.20 7.74 -6.76
N SER A 67 19.46 8.86 -6.73
CA SER A 67 19.38 9.89 -7.78
C SER A 67 19.15 9.33 -9.19
N LYS A 68 17.93 9.47 -9.72
CA LYS A 68 17.72 9.82 -11.13
C LYS A 68 16.29 10.25 -11.44
N ASN A 69 16.22 11.53 -11.83
CA ASN A 69 15.40 12.09 -12.90
C ASN A 69 13.87 12.07 -12.76
N TYR A 70 13.32 13.15 -12.20
CA TYR A 70 12.12 13.80 -12.75
C TYR A 70 12.34 15.30 -12.79
N SER A 71 12.53 15.83 -14.00
CA SER A 71 12.47 17.25 -14.31
C SER A 71 11.22 17.46 -15.16
N PRO A 72 10.15 18.12 -14.65
CA PRO A 72 9.12 18.64 -15.51
C PRO A 72 9.58 19.99 -16.09
N PRO A 73 9.20 20.32 -17.34
CA PRO A 73 9.65 21.50 -18.04
C PRO A 73 8.91 22.76 -17.54
N PHE A 74 9.23 23.92 -18.13
CA PHE A 74 8.54 25.24 -18.13
C PHE A 74 9.27 26.36 -17.36
N PRO A 75 9.09 27.63 -17.78
CA PRO A 75 9.44 28.20 -19.08
C PRO A 75 10.50 29.31 -18.94
N LYS A 76 11.30 29.50 -20.01
CA LYS A 76 12.30 30.56 -20.13
C LYS A 76 11.68 31.95 -20.05
N ARG A 77 11.65 32.61 -18.88
CA ARG A 77 11.39 34.07 -18.84
C ARG A 77 12.06 34.89 -17.74
N PHE A 78 12.77 34.31 -16.77
CA PHE A 78 13.34 35.12 -15.68
C PHE A 78 14.79 34.77 -15.36
N GLU A 79 15.68 34.94 -16.34
CA GLU A 79 17.13 34.97 -16.10
C GLU A 79 17.70 36.29 -16.59
N LYS A 80 17.52 37.35 -15.79
CA LYS A 80 18.37 38.54 -15.93
C LYS A 80 18.41 39.45 -14.70
N LYS A 81 18.61 38.92 -13.48
CA LYS A 81 19.05 39.79 -12.36
C LYS A 81 19.56 39.16 -11.07
N TYR A 82 20.20 37.98 -11.07
CA TYR A 82 20.89 37.50 -9.86
C TYR A 82 22.21 36.80 -10.22
N SER A 83 23.11 37.58 -10.79
CA SER A 83 24.54 37.25 -10.84
C SER A 83 25.27 38.46 -10.27
N SER A 84 25.69 38.35 -9.01
CA SER A 84 26.68 39.23 -8.38
C SER A 84 26.88 38.83 -6.90
N TYR A 85 28.00 38.16 -6.64
CA TYR A 85 28.76 38.04 -5.37
C TYR A 85 28.09 37.33 -4.17
N GLU A 86 28.44 36.05 -3.96
CA GLU A 86 28.46 35.44 -2.63
C GLU A 86 29.76 35.86 -1.95
N GLU A 87 29.72 36.92 -1.15
CA GLU A 87 30.72 37.15 -0.11
C GLU A 87 30.40 36.23 1.07
N GLU A 88 31.28 35.25 1.33
CA GLU A 88 31.32 34.51 2.58
C GLU A 88 31.67 35.49 3.71
N GLN A 89 30.67 35.90 4.49
CA GLN A 89 30.91 36.48 5.81
C GLN A 89 30.74 35.39 6.85
N GLU A 90 31.76 35.22 7.71
CA GLU A 90 31.69 34.40 8.92
C GLU A 90 30.60 34.96 9.84
N GLN A 91 29.39 34.42 9.72
CA GLN A 91 28.30 34.72 10.64
C GLN A 91 28.39 33.76 11.82
N THR A 92 28.55 34.31 13.02
CA THR A 92 28.52 33.56 14.28
C THR A 92 27.13 32.92 14.46
N PRO A 93 27.05 31.63 14.84
CA PRO A 93 25.76 30.94 15.02
C PRO A 93 24.91 31.63 16.11
N PRO A 94 23.57 31.62 15.97
CA PRO A 94 22.68 32.30 16.91
C PRO A 94 22.78 31.67 18.30
N ALA A 95 22.74 32.52 19.33
CA ALA A 95 22.90 32.12 20.73
C ALA A 95 21.73 31.25 21.26
N SER A 96 20.60 31.22 20.55
CA SER A 96 19.41 30.43 20.89
C SER A 96 18.62 30.04 19.65
N PRO A 97 17.88 28.92 19.65
CA PRO A 97 16.97 28.57 18.56
C PRO A 97 15.91 29.66 18.36
N LEU A 98 15.61 30.03 17.10
CA LEU A 98 14.60 31.05 16.78
C LEU A 98 13.49 30.45 15.91
N SER A 99 12.30 31.05 16.01
CA SER A 99 11.17 30.60 15.20
C SER A 99 11.29 31.07 13.75
N VAL A 100 11.20 30.14 12.80
CA VAL A 100 11.22 30.45 11.37
C VAL A 100 10.05 31.34 10.96
N MET A 101 8.93 31.28 11.70
CA MET A 101 7.74 32.09 11.42
C MET A 101 7.89 33.56 11.81
N THR A 102 8.78 33.87 12.75
CA THR A 102 8.97 35.24 13.27
C THR A 102 10.38 35.79 13.08
N ALA A 103 11.33 34.96 12.64
CA ALA A 103 12.71 35.35 12.43
C ALA A 103 12.85 36.42 11.34
N SER A 104 13.64 37.43 11.64
CA SER A 104 14.10 38.46 10.70
C SER A 104 15.06 37.88 9.65
N PHE A 105 15.36 38.66 8.62
CA PHE A 105 16.21 38.22 7.52
C PHE A 105 17.62 37.87 8.02
N ASP A 106 18.17 38.73 8.88
CA ASP A 106 19.51 38.55 9.44
C ASP A 106 19.57 37.34 10.37
N GLU A 107 18.52 37.14 11.19
CA GLU A 107 18.37 35.95 12.05
C GLU A 107 18.31 34.65 11.23
N LEU A 108 17.54 34.62 10.14
CA LEU A 108 17.50 33.47 9.23
C LEU A 108 18.87 33.18 8.62
N THR A 109 19.61 34.21 8.21
CA THR A 109 20.97 34.00 7.69
C THR A 109 21.95 33.51 8.75
N SER A 110 21.83 34.00 9.99
CA SER A 110 22.69 33.57 11.11
C SER A 110 22.54 32.08 11.44
N MET A 111 21.38 31.47 11.15
CA MET A 111 21.17 30.02 11.26
C MET A 111 21.93 29.20 10.21
N GLY A 112 22.67 29.83 9.30
CA GLY A 112 23.34 29.16 8.19
C GLY A 112 22.47 28.99 6.94
N LEU A 113 21.33 29.69 6.86
CA LEU A 113 20.52 29.73 5.64
C LEU A 113 21.10 30.74 4.65
N SER A 114 21.13 30.39 3.36
CA SER A 114 21.54 31.34 2.34
C SER A 114 20.59 32.54 2.28
N ARG A 115 21.10 33.71 1.88
CA ARG A 115 20.30 34.92 1.65
C ARG A 115 19.08 34.67 0.73
N LYS A 116 19.26 33.82 -0.29
CA LYS A 116 18.18 33.41 -1.20
C LYS A 116 17.07 32.65 -0.48
N VAL A 117 17.45 31.71 0.40
CA VAL A 117 16.51 30.93 1.20
C VAL A 117 15.79 31.82 2.21
N ALA A 118 16.52 32.65 2.96
CA ALA A 118 15.94 33.58 3.93
C ALA A 118 14.89 34.50 3.28
N PHE A 119 15.19 35.03 2.08
CA PHE A 119 14.24 35.83 1.31
C PHE A 119 12.98 35.05 0.92
N ASN A 120 13.14 33.81 0.43
CA ASN A 120 12.00 32.99 0.01
C ASN A 120 11.14 32.53 1.19
N ILE A 121 11.73 32.28 2.36
CA ILE A 121 11.01 32.01 3.62
C ILE A 121 10.12 33.20 3.99
N GLN A 122 10.67 34.41 4.04
CA GLN A 122 9.88 35.62 4.36
C GLN A 122 8.77 35.87 3.34
N LYS A 123 9.05 35.65 2.05
CA LYS A 123 8.04 35.75 0.99
C LYS A 123 6.92 34.72 1.18
N PHE A 124 7.26 33.49 1.55
CA PHE A 124 6.28 32.43 1.78
C PHE A 124 5.40 32.75 3.01
N ILE A 125 6.00 33.20 4.10
CA ILE A 125 5.27 33.58 5.33
C ILE A 125 4.39 34.81 5.11
N SER A 126 4.90 35.85 4.45
CA SER A 126 4.10 37.06 4.13
C SER A 126 2.92 36.78 3.19
N ALA A 127 3.00 35.72 2.38
CA ALA A 127 1.88 35.23 1.58
C ALA A 127 0.88 34.36 2.38
N GLY A 128 1.08 34.18 3.69
CA GLY A 128 0.24 33.36 4.57
C GLY A 128 0.67 31.89 4.67
N GLY A 129 1.85 31.55 4.17
CA GLY A 129 2.42 30.21 4.30
C GLY A 129 2.85 29.90 5.73
N ILE A 130 2.66 28.65 6.16
CA ILE A 130 3.04 28.16 7.49
C ILE A 130 4.11 27.08 7.30
N ILE A 131 5.21 27.18 8.03
CA ILE A 131 6.32 26.23 7.98
C ILE A 131 6.32 25.45 9.29
N THR A 132 5.93 24.18 9.22
CA THR A 132 5.69 23.33 10.41
C THR A 132 6.71 22.21 10.58
N SER A 133 7.56 21.96 9.59
CA SER A 133 8.58 20.91 9.65
C SER A 133 9.75 21.15 8.69
N ASP A 134 10.79 20.32 8.84
CA ASP A 134 11.93 20.17 7.93
C ASP A 134 11.45 19.94 6.47
N GLU A 135 10.44 19.10 6.26
CA GLU A 135 9.89 18.82 4.93
C GLU A 135 9.25 20.06 4.28
N ASP A 136 8.64 20.94 5.08
CA ASP A 136 8.10 22.20 4.58
C ASP A 136 9.22 23.18 4.19
N LEU A 137 10.31 23.21 4.95
CA LEU A 137 11.50 24.00 4.60
C LEU A 137 12.19 23.51 3.33
N LEU A 138 12.26 22.20 3.10
CA LEU A 138 12.83 21.62 1.87
C LEU A 138 12.03 22.01 0.60
N LYS A 139 10.77 22.43 0.74
CA LYS A 139 9.97 22.94 -0.38
C LYS A 139 10.31 24.39 -0.74
N ILE A 140 10.99 25.12 0.14
CA ILE A 140 11.39 26.50 -0.13
C ILE A 140 12.47 26.51 -1.22
N TYR A 141 12.21 27.28 -2.28
CA TYR A 141 13.11 27.35 -3.43
C TYR A 141 14.52 27.78 -3.03
N GLY A 142 15.51 26.94 -3.34
CA GLY A 142 16.92 27.17 -3.04
C GLY A 142 17.40 26.59 -1.70
N MET A 143 16.53 25.92 -0.93
CA MET A 143 16.93 25.20 0.28
C MET A 143 17.59 23.87 -0.10
N ASP A 144 18.78 23.60 0.44
CA ASP A 144 19.45 22.29 0.33
C ASP A 144 19.48 21.56 1.69
N SER A 145 19.48 20.24 1.62
CA SER A 145 19.65 19.29 2.71
C SER A 145 20.83 19.62 3.63
N LEU A 146 21.97 20.06 3.09
CA LEU A 146 23.14 20.45 3.88
C LEU A 146 22.90 21.76 4.66
N GLN A 147 22.20 22.73 4.06
CA GLN A 147 21.84 23.98 4.73
C GLN A 147 20.82 23.73 5.84
N LEU A 148 19.84 22.86 5.59
CA LEU A 148 18.87 22.47 6.59
C LEU A 148 19.53 21.71 7.75
N MET A 149 20.49 20.82 7.48
CA MET A 149 21.21 20.10 8.52
C MET A 149 22.01 21.05 9.43
N ASN A 150 22.59 22.12 8.86
CA ASN A 150 23.31 23.14 9.63
C ASN A 150 22.38 24.05 10.43
N ALA A 151 21.20 24.36 9.88
CA ALA A 151 20.22 25.26 10.50
C ALA A 151 19.27 24.57 11.47
N SER A 152 19.02 23.27 11.30
CA SER A 152 18.09 22.44 12.08
C SER A 152 18.26 22.59 13.60
N PRO A 153 19.49 22.62 14.16
CA PRO A 153 19.69 22.83 15.60
C PRO A 153 19.17 24.18 16.13
N PHE A 154 18.97 25.17 15.26
CA PHE A 154 18.60 26.54 15.60
C PHE A 154 17.19 26.94 15.14
N ILE A 155 16.43 26.00 14.57
CA ILE A 155 15.10 26.25 14.01
C ILE A 155 14.00 25.81 14.97
N ILE A 156 13.07 26.71 15.27
CA ILE A 156 11.79 26.41 15.90
C ILE A 156 10.69 26.54 14.84
N TYR A 157 9.90 25.48 14.62
CA TYR A 157 8.79 25.47 13.69
C TYR A 157 7.53 26.12 14.26
N GLY A 158 6.66 26.61 13.36
CA GLY A 158 5.33 27.06 13.75
C GLY A 158 4.42 25.90 14.12
N THR A 159 3.49 26.13 15.04
CA THR A 159 2.36 25.22 15.28
C THR A 159 1.21 25.60 14.34
N LYS A 160 0.50 24.61 13.78
CA LYS A 160 -0.79 24.89 13.11
C LYS A 160 -1.71 25.56 14.15
N PRO A 161 -2.50 26.58 13.79
CA PRO A 161 -3.45 27.17 14.73
C PRO A 161 -4.42 26.07 15.17
N ILE A 162 -4.28 25.66 16.43
CA ILE A 162 -5.23 24.80 17.11
C ILE A 162 -6.48 25.65 17.26
N SER A 163 -7.59 25.22 16.67
CA SER A 163 -8.91 25.80 16.95
C SER A 163 -9.08 25.89 18.47
N GLU A 164 -9.09 27.13 18.98
CA GLU A 164 -9.20 27.44 20.39
C GLU A 164 -10.47 26.78 20.96
N LYS A 165 -10.29 25.71 21.74
CA LYS A 165 -11.22 25.37 22.80
C LYS A 165 -10.56 25.82 24.10
N SER A 166 -11.23 26.80 24.70
CA SER A 166 -10.88 27.53 25.91
C SER A 166 -10.16 26.70 26.98
N THR A 167 -9.04 27.26 27.42
CA THR A 167 -8.24 26.94 28.59
C THR A 167 -9.02 27.01 29.89
N ALA A 168 -8.92 25.97 30.73
CA ALA A 168 -8.71 26.11 32.17
C ALA A 168 -8.23 24.77 32.72
N ASP A 169 -7.21 24.85 33.58
CA ASP A 169 -6.67 23.81 34.45
C ASP A 169 -5.62 22.85 33.83
N LEU A 170 -4.38 23.34 33.93
CA LEU A 170 -3.14 22.59 33.80
C LEU A 170 -2.89 21.80 35.10
N GLU A 171 -2.89 20.47 35.02
CA GLU A 171 -2.13 19.62 35.92
C GLU A 171 -1.32 18.60 35.11
N HIS A 172 -0.10 18.36 35.58
CA HIS A 172 1.00 17.66 34.91
C HIS A 172 0.74 16.17 34.59
N GLU A 173 1.34 15.77 33.45
CA GLU A 173 2.01 14.48 33.17
C GLU A 173 1.20 13.19 32.94
N VAL A 174 1.24 12.70 31.68
CA VAL A 174 2.10 11.58 31.22
C VAL A 174 2.36 11.80 29.72
N PRO A 175 3.57 11.58 29.15
CA PRO A 175 3.71 11.46 27.70
C PRO A 175 2.90 10.25 27.26
N ILE A 176 1.69 10.49 26.76
CA ILE A 176 0.86 9.47 26.13
C ILE A 176 1.66 9.01 24.92
N LYS A 177 2.39 7.90 25.09
CA LYS A 177 2.94 7.10 24.00
C LYS A 177 1.87 7.09 22.91
N PRO A 178 2.12 7.61 21.69
CA PRO A 178 1.04 7.85 20.73
C PRO A 178 0.26 6.56 20.60
N THR A 179 -0.97 6.57 21.12
CA THR A 179 -1.85 5.44 21.00
C THR A 179 -2.07 5.31 19.51
N LEU A 180 -1.53 4.25 18.91
CA LEU A 180 -1.73 3.95 17.50
C LEU A 180 -3.24 4.02 17.28
N LYS A 181 -3.69 5.03 16.54
CA LYS A 181 -5.11 5.26 16.31
C LYS A 181 -5.61 4.07 15.51
N ILE A 182 -6.38 3.19 16.17
CA ILE A 182 -6.97 2.04 15.51
C ILE A 182 -8.14 2.51 14.66
N VAL A 183 -8.07 2.26 13.36
CA VAL A 183 -9.07 2.65 12.38
C VAL A 183 -9.94 1.44 12.03
N ASP A 184 -11.23 1.52 12.30
CA ASP A 184 -12.20 0.50 11.88
C ASP A 184 -12.58 0.72 10.41
N LEU A 185 -12.18 -0.20 9.53
CA LEU A 185 -12.40 -0.09 8.08
C LEU A 185 -13.87 0.06 7.70
N ASN A 186 -14.79 -0.51 8.48
CA ASN A 186 -16.23 -0.45 8.19
C ASN A 186 -16.86 0.90 8.54
N ARG A 187 -16.23 1.67 9.43
CA ARG A 187 -16.74 2.95 9.93
C ARG A 187 -15.85 4.14 9.57
N ALA A 188 -14.65 3.88 9.05
CA ALA A 188 -13.66 4.90 8.76
C ALA A 188 -14.17 5.91 7.73
N THR A 189 -13.91 7.18 8.03
CA THR A 189 -14.04 8.28 7.07
C THR A 189 -12.81 8.35 6.16
N SER A 190 -12.84 9.20 5.12
CA SER A 190 -11.65 9.42 4.27
C SER A 190 -10.48 9.93 5.11
N GLU A 191 -10.74 10.85 6.05
CA GLU A 191 -9.73 11.43 6.94
C GLU A 191 -9.12 10.38 7.88
N ASP A 192 -9.93 9.45 8.40
CA ASP A 192 -9.42 8.35 9.22
C ASP A 192 -8.50 7.42 8.44
N LEU A 193 -8.85 7.10 7.20
CA LEU A 193 -8.01 6.28 6.34
C LEU A 193 -6.74 7.01 5.91
N GLU A 194 -6.83 8.31 5.64
CA GLU A 194 -5.68 9.17 5.29
C GLU A 194 -4.69 9.36 6.44
N SER A 195 -5.11 9.07 7.68
CA SER A 195 -4.20 9.05 8.84
C SER A 195 -3.29 7.82 8.89
N LEU A 196 -3.54 6.80 8.06
CA LEU A 196 -2.74 5.58 8.00
C LEU A 196 -1.51 5.77 7.11
N ASP A 197 -0.36 5.26 7.56
CA ASP A 197 0.90 5.37 6.82
C ASP A 197 0.78 4.76 5.40
N GLY A 198 1.11 5.57 4.40
CA GLY A 198 1.04 5.18 2.99
C GLY A 198 -0.36 5.18 2.37
N ILE A 199 -1.40 5.61 3.08
CA ILE A 199 -2.75 5.78 2.54
C ILE A 199 -3.01 7.26 2.28
N GLY A 200 -2.92 7.68 1.02
CA GLY A 200 -3.37 9.01 0.60
C GLY A 200 -4.83 9.03 0.17
N THR A 201 -5.36 10.23 -0.12
CA THR A 201 -6.75 10.47 -0.55
C THR A 201 -7.24 9.52 -1.67
N VAL A 202 -6.38 9.19 -2.63
CA VAL A 202 -6.73 8.26 -3.72
C VAL A 202 -6.98 6.85 -3.21
N LEU A 203 -6.14 6.35 -2.30
CA LEU A 203 -6.27 5.00 -1.73
C LEU A 203 -7.42 4.93 -0.73
N ALA A 204 -7.59 5.96 0.11
CA ALA A 204 -8.74 6.07 1.01
C ALA A 204 -10.08 5.96 0.25
N ASN A 205 -10.22 6.71 -0.85
CA ASN A 205 -11.39 6.62 -1.71
C ASN A 205 -11.59 5.25 -2.36
N ARG A 206 -10.51 4.53 -2.68
CA ARG A 206 -10.61 3.16 -3.22
C ARG A 206 -11.08 2.17 -2.15
N ILE A 207 -10.56 2.29 -0.93
CA ILE A 207 -10.97 1.46 0.21
C ILE A 207 -12.46 1.68 0.49
N ILE A 208 -12.92 2.94 0.55
CA ILE A 208 -14.33 3.28 0.74
C ILE A 208 -15.19 2.70 -0.38
N LYS A 209 -14.83 2.92 -1.65
CA LYS A 209 -15.57 2.36 -2.78
C LYS A 209 -15.65 0.83 -2.75
N TYR A 210 -14.55 0.17 -2.36
CA TYR A 210 -14.52 -1.27 -2.25
C TYR A 210 -15.38 -1.77 -1.09
N ARG A 211 -15.26 -1.15 0.10
CA ARG A 211 -16.11 -1.40 1.27
C ARG A 211 -17.58 -1.32 0.90
N ASP A 212 -17.99 -0.23 0.26
CA ASP A 212 -19.39 -0.01 -0.10
C ASP A 212 -19.87 -1.01 -1.16
N ALA A 213 -18.98 -1.44 -2.08
CA ALA A 213 -19.31 -2.41 -3.12
C ALA A 213 -19.41 -3.86 -2.62
N ILE A 214 -18.59 -4.27 -1.64
CA ILE A 214 -18.71 -5.58 -0.99
C ILE A 214 -19.82 -5.58 0.07
N GLY A 215 -20.18 -4.42 0.63
CA GLY A 215 -21.13 -4.32 1.75
C GLY A 215 -20.47 -4.31 3.13
N GLY A 216 -19.18 -3.97 3.22
CA GLY A 216 -18.39 -3.98 4.47
C GLY A 216 -17.37 -5.11 4.53
N PHE A 217 -16.21 -4.84 5.10
CA PHE A 217 -15.19 -5.86 5.34
C PHE A 217 -15.63 -6.83 6.44
N LEU A 218 -15.21 -8.08 6.32
CA LEU A 218 -15.29 -9.14 7.34
C LEU A 218 -13.99 -9.25 8.12
N ASN A 219 -12.86 -8.99 7.47
CA ASN A 219 -11.55 -9.03 8.08
C ASN A 219 -10.61 -8.02 7.39
N PRO A 220 -9.54 -7.57 8.09
CA PRO A 220 -8.58 -6.63 7.52
C PRO A 220 -7.83 -7.16 6.28
N ASP A 221 -7.67 -8.49 6.16
CA ASP A 221 -6.94 -9.10 5.03
C ASP A 221 -7.63 -8.87 3.67
N GLN A 222 -8.93 -8.59 3.65
CA GLN A 222 -9.65 -8.22 2.43
C GLN A 222 -9.17 -6.90 1.79
N LEU A 223 -8.38 -6.08 2.49
CA LEU A 223 -7.69 -4.96 1.85
C LEU A 223 -6.75 -5.41 0.72
N LYS A 224 -6.24 -6.65 0.76
CA LYS A 224 -5.42 -7.22 -0.32
C LYS A 224 -6.19 -7.38 -1.63
N GLU A 225 -7.51 -7.40 -1.56
CA GLU A 225 -8.39 -7.50 -2.72
C GLU A 225 -8.78 -6.11 -3.27
N CYS A 226 -8.46 -5.04 -2.56
CA CYS A 226 -8.64 -3.67 -3.04
C CYS A 226 -7.59 -3.35 -4.11
N TYR A 227 -8.05 -2.90 -5.28
CA TYR A 227 -7.16 -2.59 -6.39
C TYR A 227 -6.21 -1.44 -6.08
N GLY A 228 -4.93 -1.64 -6.38
CA GLY A 228 -3.91 -0.58 -6.37
C GLY A 228 -3.41 -0.19 -4.98
N ILE A 229 -3.62 -1.02 -3.96
CA ILE A 229 -2.94 -0.90 -2.66
C ILE A 229 -1.70 -1.81 -2.69
N PRO A 230 -0.47 -1.26 -2.54
CA PRO A 230 0.73 -2.08 -2.45
C PRO A 230 0.69 -3.01 -1.23
N PRO A 231 1.18 -4.26 -1.34
CA PRO A 231 1.18 -5.20 -0.21
C PRO A 231 2.00 -4.66 0.98
N GLU A 232 3.11 -3.96 0.70
CA GLU A 232 3.95 -3.29 1.70
C GLU A 232 3.16 -2.25 2.51
N THR A 233 2.27 -1.48 1.86
CA THR A 233 1.41 -0.52 2.55
C THR A 233 0.46 -1.24 3.50
N ILE A 234 -0.13 -2.36 3.08
CA ILE A 234 -1.04 -3.16 3.92
C ILE A 234 -0.31 -3.70 5.15
N GLU A 235 0.93 -4.17 4.98
CA GLU A 235 1.74 -4.68 6.10
C GLU A 235 2.05 -3.59 7.15
N LYS A 236 2.39 -2.37 6.70
CA LYS A 236 2.65 -1.23 7.60
C LYS A 236 1.44 -0.85 8.46
N ILE A 237 0.24 -0.90 7.87
CA ILE A 237 -0.99 -0.45 8.54
C ILE A 237 -1.71 -1.59 9.28
N LYS A 238 -1.26 -2.85 9.16
CA LYS A 238 -1.94 -4.02 9.71
C LYS A 238 -2.20 -3.91 11.22
N GLY A 239 -1.29 -3.30 11.97
CA GLY A 239 -1.44 -3.07 13.42
C GLY A 239 -2.32 -1.86 13.80
N GLN A 240 -2.79 -1.10 12.81
CA GLN A 240 -3.55 0.14 12.98
C GLN A 240 -4.98 0.02 12.45
N ILE A 241 -5.38 -1.16 11.97
CA ILE A 241 -6.70 -1.38 11.36
C ILE A 241 -7.47 -2.49 12.09
N THR A 242 -8.78 -2.30 12.17
CA THR A 242 -9.73 -3.30 12.66
C THR A 242 -10.95 -3.35 11.76
N VAL A 243 -11.80 -4.34 11.98
CA VAL A 243 -13.08 -4.49 11.31
C VAL A 243 -14.12 -4.80 12.37
N SER A 244 -15.18 -3.98 12.45
CA SER A 244 -16.30 -4.24 13.35
C SER A 244 -17.63 -4.27 12.60
N GLY A 245 -18.62 -4.96 13.20
CA GLY A 245 -19.97 -5.07 12.66
C GLY A 245 -20.14 -6.23 11.67
N SER A 246 -21.37 -6.35 11.16
CA SER A 246 -21.74 -7.33 10.13
C SER A 246 -21.83 -6.66 8.75
N PRO A 247 -21.51 -7.36 7.67
CA PRO A 247 -21.69 -6.82 6.33
C PRO A 247 -23.18 -6.62 6.01
N HIS A 248 -23.44 -5.72 5.06
CA HIS A 248 -24.74 -5.55 4.46
C HIS A 248 -25.06 -6.75 3.57
N LEU A 249 -26.16 -7.44 3.89
CA LEU A 249 -26.58 -8.64 3.18
C LEU A 249 -27.41 -8.30 1.94
N VAL A 250 -27.09 -8.94 0.83
CA VAL A 250 -27.85 -8.88 -0.41
C VAL A 250 -28.96 -9.93 -0.37
N MET A 251 -30.22 -9.48 -0.44
CA MET A 251 -31.39 -10.35 -0.55
C MET A 251 -31.46 -10.95 -1.97
N ILE A 252 -30.79 -12.08 -2.20
CA ILE A 252 -30.55 -12.64 -3.55
C ILE A 252 -31.84 -13.05 -4.28
N ASN A 253 -32.88 -13.35 -3.50
CA ASN A 253 -34.18 -13.73 -4.04
C ASN A 253 -34.96 -12.52 -4.57
N GLU A 254 -34.82 -11.36 -3.93
CA GLU A 254 -35.63 -10.15 -4.17
C GLU A 254 -34.92 -9.12 -5.07
N ILE A 255 -33.59 -9.04 -4.99
CA ILE A 255 -32.83 -8.02 -5.72
C ILE A 255 -32.92 -8.22 -7.24
N ASN A 256 -32.94 -7.09 -7.97
CA ASN A 256 -32.71 -7.10 -9.40
C ASN A 256 -31.25 -7.52 -9.70
N ILE A 257 -31.09 -8.79 -10.04
CA ILE A 257 -29.80 -9.45 -10.24
C ILE A 257 -29.01 -8.87 -11.43
N ASP A 258 -29.66 -8.25 -12.43
CA ASP A 258 -28.96 -7.63 -13.57
C ASP A 258 -28.21 -6.35 -13.19
N SER A 259 -28.76 -5.61 -12.24
CA SER A 259 -28.18 -4.36 -11.74
C SER A 259 -27.21 -4.57 -10.58
N LEU A 260 -27.15 -5.78 -10.01
CA LEU A 260 -26.30 -6.08 -8.87
C LEU A 260 -24.82 -5.96 -9.26
N LYS A 261 -24.15 -4.98 -8.66
CA LYS A 261 -22.70 -4.80 -8.73
C LYS A 261 -22.11 -5.27 -7.42
N HIS A 262 -21.34 -6.35 -7.46
CA HIS A 262 -20.62 -6.86 -6.30
C HIS A 262 -19.26 -7.41 -6.74
N PRO A 263 -18.15 -7.13 -6.02
CA PRO A 263 -16.81 -7.56 -6.44
C PRO A 263 -16.66 -9.06 -6.66
N TYR A 264 -17.43 -9.87 -5.95
CA TYR A 264 -17.43 -11.33 -6.15
C TYR A 264 -18.48 -11.83 -7.16
N LEU A 265 -19.34 -10.98 -7.71
CA LEU A 265 -20.38 -11.36 -8.67
C LEU A 265 -20.10 -10.74 -10.04
N ASN A 266 -19.28 -11.42 -10.83
CA ASN A 266 -19.06 -11.04 -12.22
C ASN A 266 -20.25 -11.45 -13.13
N LYS A 267 -20.28 -10.94 -14.36
CA LYS A 267 -21.35 -11.21 -15.34
C LYS A 267 -21.59 -12.69 -15.61
N LYS A 268 -20.56 -13.55 -15.55
CA LYS A 268 -20.71 -15.00 -15.77
C LYS A 268 -21.49 -15.62 -14.61
N LEU A 269 -21.12 -15.27 -13.37
CA LEU A 269 -21.77 -15.76 -12.15
C LEU A 269 -23.23 -15.28 -12.06
N ILE A 270 -23.50 -14.03 -12.42
CA ILE A 270 -24.86 -13.49 -12.50
C ILE A 270 -25.74 -14.31 -13.46
N LYS A 271 -25.21 -14.70 -14.63
CA LYS A 271 -25.93 -15.58 -15.57
C LYS A 271 -26.21 -16.95 -14.98
N LEU A 272 -25.27 -17.53 -14.23
CA LEU A 272 -25.45 -18.82 -13.60
C LEU A 272 -26.51 -18.76 -12.48
N ILE A 273 -26.49 -17.71 -11.66
CA ILE A 273 -27.53 -17.46 -10.63
C ILE A 273 -28.91 -17.37 -11.28
N LYS A 274 -29.04 -16.64 -12.40
CA LYS A 274 -30.30 -16.57 -13.16
C LYS A 274 -30.74 -17.91 -13.71
N ALA A 275 -29.83 -18.64 -14.35
CA ALA A 275 -30.13 -19.95 -14.92
C ALA A 275 -30.63 -20.90 -13.83
N TYR A 276 -29.99 -20.90 -12.67
CA TYR A 276 -30.43 -21.65 -11.51
C TYR A 276 -31.83 -21.22 -11.04
N LYS A 277 -32.08 -19.92 -10.84
CA LYS A 277 -33.40 -19.41 -10.42
C LYS A 277 -34.51 -19.83 -11.39
N ASN A 278 -34.23 -19.83 -12.69
CA ASN A 278 -35.18 -20.24 -13.72
C ASN A 278 -35.46 -21.76 -13.72
N GLN A 279 -34.46 -22.58 -13.39
CA GLN A 279 -34.58 -24.04 -13.42
C GLN A 279 -35.12 -24.63 -12.11
N HIS A 280 -34.79 -24.03 -10.97
CA HIS A 280 -35.04 -24.61 -9.64
C HIS A 280 -35.89 -23.71 -8.73
N GLY A 281 -36.14 -22.46 -9.12
CA GLY A 281 -36.84 -21.47 -8.29
C GLY A 281 -35.93 -20.70 -7.33
N VAL A 282 -36.52 -20.18 -6.26
CA VAL A 282 -35.80 -19.36 -5.26
C VAL A 282 -34.77 -20.20 -4.48
N PHE A 283 -33.69 -19.55 -4.04
CA PHE A 283 -32.71 -20.18 -3.15
C PHE A 283 -33.27 -20.26 -1.74
N LYS A 284 -33.31 -21.46 -1.15
CA LYS A 284 -33.83 -21.65 0.22
C LYS A 284 -32.73 -21.66 1.27
N ASN A 285 -31.52 -22.05 0.87
CA ASN A 285 -30.40 -22.24 1.78
C ASN A 285 -29.07 -22.19 1.01
N VAL A 286 -27.98 -22.24 1.79
CA VAL A 286 -26.60 -22.29 1.30
C VAL A 286 -26.38 -23.46 0.32
N SER A 287 -26.98 -24.63 0.59
CA SER A 287 -26.80 -25.83 -0.24
C SER A 287 -27.37 -25.65 -1.64
N ASP A 288 -28.48 -24.92 -1.79
CA ASP A 288 -29.03 -24.56 -3.10
C ASP A 288 -28.08 -23.64 -3.86
N PHE A 289 -27.53 -22.63 -3.19
CA PHE A 289 -26.57 -21.71 -3.80
C PHE A 289 -25.27 -22.40 -4.22
N ARG A 290 -24.79 -23.38 -3.44
CA ARG A 290 -23.60 -24.18 -3.76
C ARG A 290 -23.76 -25.11 -4.96
N LYS A 291 -24.99 -25.38 -5.43
CA LYS A 291 -25.23 -26.15 -6.67
C LYS A 291 -24.86 -25.34 -7.91
N ILE A 292 -24.69 -24.02 -7.79
CA ILE A 292 -24.18 -23.18 -8.87
C ILE A 292 -22.70 -23.50 -9.08
N TYR A 293 -22.41 -24.27 -10.13
CA TYR A 293 -21.06 -24.70 -10.45
C TYR A 293 -20.26 -23.59 -11.14
N PRO A 294 -19.17 -23.13 -10.52
CA PRO A 294 -17.90 -23.07 -11.23
C PRO A 294 -16.81 -23.90 -10.53
N PRO A 295 -15.84 -24.48 -11.28
CA PRO A 295 -14.88 -25.47 -10.80
C PRO A 295 -13.77 -24.95 -9.85
N ASP A 296 -13.60 -23.63 -9.66
CA ASP A 296 -12.65 -23.05 -8.70
C ASP A 296 -13.37 -22.68 -7.39
N SER A 297 -13.35 -23.59 -6.42
CA SER A 297 -14.39 -23.72 -5.38
C SER A 297 -14.38 -22.73 -4.20
N ASN A 298 -13.59 -21.66 -4.22
CA ASN A 298 -13.54 -20.70 -3.10
C ASN A 298 -14.50 -19.52 -3.30
N TRP A 299 -15.13 -19.40 -4.47
CA TRP A 299 -16.03 -18.28 -4.78
C TRP A 299 -17.25 -18.25 -3.85
N CYS A 300 -17.92 -19.40 -3.66
CA CYS A 300 -19.09 -19.50 -2.80
C CYS A 300 -18.75 -19.03 -1.40
N ASP A 301 -17.61 -19.44 -0.85
CA ASP A 301 -17.21 -19.10 0.50
C ASP A 301 -16.92 -17.59 0.67
N LYS A 302 -16.45 -16.92 -0.39
CA LYS A 302 -16.29 -15.45 -0.39
C LYS A 302 -17.61 -14.71 -0.43
N VAL A 303 -18.62 -15.25 -1.12
CA VAL A 303 -19.87 -14.54 -1.40
C VAL A 303 -20.95 -14.80 -0.36
N LEU A 304 -21.01 -16.00 0.18
CA LEU A 304 -22.03 -16.42 1.14
C LEU A 304 -22.15 -15.49 2.36
N PRO A 305 -21.08 -14.91 2.93
CA PRO A 305 -21.21 -13.95 4.03
C PRO A 305 -21.99 -12.68 3.68
N TYR A 306 -22.18 -12.39 2.40
CA TYR A 306 -22.83 -11.18 1.88
C TYR A 306 -24.20 -11.47 1.26
N ILE A 307 -24.69 -12.71 1.33
CA ILE A 307 -25.97 -13.12 0.74
C ILE A 307 -26.92 -13.58 1.84
N SER A 308 -28.16 -13.12 1.73
CA SER A 308 -29.30 -13.66 2.49
C SER A 308 -30.25 -14.40 1.56
N PHE A 309 -30.74 -15.55 2.05
CA PHE A 309 -31.77 -16.37 1.39
C PHE A 309 -33.17 -16.14 1.96
N ASP A 310 -33.27 -15.46 3.11
CA ASP A 310 -34.54 -15.18 3.74
C ASP A 310 -35.40 -14.34 2.82
N VAL A 311 -36.64 -14.79 2.63
CA VAL A 311 -37.69 -14.03 1.95
C VAL A 311 -38.57 -13.50 3.09
N ASN A 312 -38.32 -12.25 3.48
CA ASN A 312 -38.92 -11.53 4.62
C ASN A 312 -38.47 -11.96 6.04
N LYS A 313 -38.11 -10.95 6.83
CA LYS A 313 -38.41 -10.89 8.27
C LYS A 313 -39.47 -9.83 8.49
#